data_AF-V6KLP1-F1
#
_entry.id   AF-V6KLP1-F1
#
_cell.length_a   1.000
_cell.length_b   1.000
_cell.length_c   1.000
_cell.angle_alpha   90.00
_cell.angle_beta   90.00
_cell.angle_gamma   90.00
#
_symmetry.space_group_name_H-M   'P 1'
#
loop_
_entity.id
_entity.type
_entity.pdbx_description
1 polymer ?
#
loop_
_entity_poly.entity_id
_entity_poly.type
_entity_poly.pdbx_seq_one_letter_code
_entity_poly.pdbx_strand_id
1 'polypeptide(L)' 'MTAAPDLGDERWSQLLTYSVRGQRSIVKQTAIRTGKVLVIVSGSPGLVDANLAKALDKTQAAF' A
#
# COMPACT_ATOMS: atom_id res chain seq x y z
N MET A 1 6.90 -5.21 24.37
CA MET A 1 6.36 -4.91 23.03
C MET A 1 7.56 -4.75 22.11
N THR A 2 7.89 -5.79 21.33
CA THR A 2 9.14 -5.83 20.55
C THR A 2 8.97 -4.97 19.31
N ALA A 3 9.86 -3.98 19.11
CA ALA A 3 9.88 -3.17 17.90
C ALA A 3 10.16 -4.08 16.70
N ALA A 4 9.35 -3.97 15.65
CA ALA A 4 9.53 -4.77 14.45
C ALA A 4 10.91 -4.46 13.82
N PRO A 5 11.69 -5.49 13.43
CA PRO A 5 13.07 -5.35 13.00
C PRO A 5 13.19 -4.40 11.79
N ASP A 6 14.30 -3.69 11.70
CA ASP A 6 14.60 -2.81 10.56
C ASP A 6 15.10 -3.68 9.39
N LEU A 7 14.18 -3.99 8.47
CA LEU A 7 14.42 -4.85 7.31
C LEU A 7 14.65 -4.04 6.01
N GLY A 8 14.83 -2.72 6.12
CA GLY A 8 14.76 -1.79 4.98
C GLY A 8 13.31 -1.46 4.58
N ASP A 9 13.11 -0.80 3.43
CA ASP A 9 11.77 -0.54 2.89
C ASP A 9 11.11 -1.87 2.49
N GLU A 10 10.34 -2.46 3.40
CA GLU A 10 9.58 -3.66 3.11
C GLU A 10 8.38 -3.28 2.25
N ARG A 11 8.40 -3.72 0.99
CA ARG A 11 7.35 -3.45 0.01
C ARG A 11 6.81 -4.74 -0.57
N TRP A 12 5.50 -4.92 -0.45
CA TRP A 12 4.80 -6.02 -1.10
C TRP A 12 3.55 -5.51 -1.82
N SER A 13 3.11 -6.26 -2.83
CA SER A 13 1.89 -5.95 -3.58
C SER A 13 1.09 -7.21 -3.85
N GLN A 14 -0.23 -7.09 -3.75
CA GLN A 14 -1.16 -8.15 -4.14
C GLN A 14 -2.25 -7.59 -5.06
N LEU A 15 -2.84 -8.48 -5.85
CA LEU A 15 -4.06 -8.22 -6.61
C LEU A 15 -5.21 -9.00 -5.98
N LEU A 16 -6.28 -8.30 -5.65
CA LEU A 16 -7.51 -8.87 -5.13
C LEU A 16 -8.62 -8.75 -6.17
N THR A 17 -9.38 -9.83 -6.34
CA THR A 17 -10.58 -9.81 -7.19
C THR A 17 -11.80 -9.70 -6.28
N TYR A 18 -12.46 -8.55 -6.32
CA TYR A 18 -13.72 -8.31 -5.62
C TYR A 18 -14.89 -8.63 -6.54
N SER A 19 -15.99 -9.14 -5.98
CA SER A 19 -17.26 -9.30 -6.68
C SER A 19 -18.37 -8.75 -5.80
N VAL A 20 -19.04 -7.69 -6.25
CA VAL A 20 -20.11 -7.01 -5.51
C VAL A 20 -21.31 -6.89 -6.45
N ARG A 21 -22.46 -7.47 -6.05
CA ARG A 21 -23.71 -7.47 -6.84
C ARG A 21 -23.51 -7.93 -8.29
N GLY A 22 -22.70 -8.97 -8.49
CA GLY A 22 -22.40 -9.54 -9.82
C GLY A 22 -21.33 -8.77 -10.61
N GLN A 23 -20.96 -7.56 -10.21
CA GLN A 23 -19.87 -6.83 -10.82
C GLN A 23 -18.53 -7.25 -10.22
N ARG A 24 -17.59 -7.69 -11.08
CA ARG A 24 -16.22 -8.01 -10.68
C ARG A 24 -15.32 -6.79 -10.82
N SER A 25 -14.39 -6.61 -9.89
CA SER A 25 -13.40 -5.54 -9.93
C SER A 25 -12.05 -6.05 -9.43
N ILE A 26 -10.97 -5.63 -10.08
CA ILE A 26 -9.61 -5.93 -9.66
C ILE A 26 -9.08 -4.74 -8.87
N VAL A 27 -8.57 -5.01 -7.68
CA VAL A 27 -7.96 -4.02 -6.79
C VAL A 27 -6.53 -4.43 -6.56
N LYS A 28 -5.60 -3.48 -6.68
CA LYS A 28 -4.24 -3.62 -6.21
C LYS A 28 -4.16 -3.08 -4.79
N GLN A 29 -3.42 -3.78 -3.95
CA GLN A 29 -3.02 -3.28 -2.64
C GLN A 29 -1.51 -3.37 -2.52
N THR A 30 -0.86 -2.25 -2.22
CA THR A 30 0.58 -2.16 -1.97
C THR A 30 0.78 -1.68 -0.55
N ALA A 31 1.57 -2.41 0.22
CA ALA A 31 2.00 -1.99 1.53
C ALA A 31 3.50 -1.65 1.50
N ILE A 32 3.85 -0.54 2.14
CA ILE A 32 5.23 -0.08 2.31
C ILE A 32 5.42 0.19 3.80
N ARG A 33 6.40 -0.48 4.41
CA ARG A 33 6.87 -0.16 5.75
C ARG A 33 8.13 0.69 5.65
N THR A 34 8.11 1.85 6.30
CA THR A 34 9.27 2.74 6.42
C THR A 34 9.44 3.14 7.88
N GLY A 35 10.47 2.60 8.54
CA GLY A 35 10.70 2.74 9.98
C GLY A 35 9.52 2.26 10.84
N LYS A 36 8.87 3.19 11.54
CA LYS A 36 7.70 2.95 12.41
C LYS A 36 6.36 3.13 11.69
N VAL A 37 6.38 3.51 10.43
CA VAL A 37 5.18 3.83 9.66
C VAL A 37 4.89 2.74 8.64
N LEU A 38 3.61 2.38 8.53
CA LEU A 38 3.08 1.46 7.52
C LEU A 38 2.09 2.23 6.65
N VAL A 39 2.37 2.29 5.35
CA VAL A 39 1.47 2.87 4.35
C VAL A 39 0.84 1.73 3.56
N ILE A 40 -0.49 1.70 3.49
CA ILE A 40 -1.23 0.77 2.64
C ILE A 40 -2.02 1.59 1.62
N VAL A 41 -1.72 1.41 0.33
CA VAL A 41 -2.43 2.05 -0.78
C VAL A 41 -3.24 0.98 -1.50
N SER A 42 -4.55 1.21 -1.63
CA SER A 42 -5.49 0.27 -2.26
C SER A 42 -6.33 0.99 -3.31
N GLY A 43 -6.58 0.36 -4.45
CA GLY A 43 -7.39 0.95 -5.51
C GLY A 43 -7.31 0.18 -6.82
N SER A 44 -7.80 0.78 -7.91
CA SER A 44 -7.57 0.19 -9.24
C SER A 44 -6.06 0.14 -9.54
N PRO A 45 -5.56 -0.90 -10.23
CA PRO A 45 -4.12 -1.10 -10.39
C PRO A 45 -3.37 0.13 -10.91
N GLY A 46 -3.88 0.78 -11.96
CA GLY A 46 -3.27 1.99 -12.52
C GLY A 46 -3.23 3.18 -11.55
N LEU A 47 -4.26 3.34 -10.70
CA LEU A 47 -4.25 4.40 -9.69
C LEU A 47 -3.25 4.13 -8.57
N VAL A 48 -3.10 2.89 -8.15
CA VAL A 48 -2.10 2.52 -7.14
C VAL A 48 -0.70 2.78 -7.68
N ASP A 49 -0.41 2.34 -8.90
CA ASP A 49 0.91 2.55 -9.51
C ASP A 49 1.25 4.03 -9.71
N ALA A 50 0.28 4.84 -10.13
CA ALA A 50 0.48 6.27 -10.33
C ALA A 50 0.65 7.07 -9.03
N ASN A 51 0.07 6.62 -7.90
CA ASN A 51 -0.01 7.43 -6.68
C ASN A 51 0.87 6.94 -5.54
N LEU A 52 1.56 5.81 -5.68
CA LEU A 52 2.29 5.19 -4.58
C LEU A 52 3.42 6.09 -4.03
N ALA A 53 4.24 6.69 -4.91
CA ALA A 53 5.31 7.59 -4.50
C ALA A 53 4.75 8.80 -3.74
N LYS A 54 3.71 9.43 -4.29
CA LYS A 54 3.03 10.56 -3.65
C LYS A 54 2.44 10.21 -2.28
N ALA A 55 1.92 9.00 -2.10
CA ALA A 55 1.40 8.54 -0.82
C ALA A 55 2.53 8.38 0.21
N LEU A 56 3.69 7.88 -0.21
CA LEU A 56 4.87 7.76 0.63
C LEU A 56 5.40 9.14 1.05
N ASP A 57 5.57 10.07 0.09
CA ASP A 57 6.04 11.43 0.35
C ASP A 57 5.15 12.16 1.36
N LYS A 58 3.82 12.05 1.19
CA LYS A 58 2.85 12.64 2.13
C LYS A 58 2.96 12.08 3.53
N THR A 59 3.31 10.80 3.64
CA THR A 59 3.44 10.14 4.93
C THR A 59 4.74 10.58 5.61
N GLN A 60 5.84 10.66 4.87
CA GLN A 60 7.12 11.15 5.40
C GLN A 60 7.07 12.63 5.80
N ALA A 61 6.27 13.46 5.12
CA ALA A 61 6.06 14.86 5.51
C ALA A 61 5.18 15.03 6.76
N ALA A 62 4.48 13.99 7.21
CA ALA A 62 3.54 14.04 8.33
C ALA A 62 4.14 13.60 9.68
N PHE A 63 5.39 13.11 9.69
CA PHE A 63 6.11 12.60 10.86
C PHE A 63 7.54 13.16 10.90
#